data_AF-A0A377BQS5-F1
#
_entry.id   AF-A0A377BQS5-F1
#
_cell.length_a   1.000
_cell.length_b   1.000
_cell.length_c   1.000
_cell.angle_alpha   90.00
_cell.angle_beta   90.00
_cell.angle_gamma   90.00
#
_symmetry.space_group_name_H-M   'P 1'
#
loop_
_entity.id
_entity.type
_entity.pdbx_description
1 polymer ?
#
loop_
_entity_poly.entity_id
_entity_poly.type
_entity_poly.pdbx_seq_one_letter_code
_entity_poly.pdbx_strand_id
1 'polypeptide(L)'
;MTGRWTWYVRHRAIASLTLWQACRELLQEKALAGRAASALQRFMELIDALAQETADMPLHVQTDRVIKDSGLRTMYEQGEGRKVRRVSKT
;
A
#
# COMPACT_ATOMS: atom_id res chain seq x y z
N MET A 1 -25.13 -2.61 -2.06
CA MET A 1 -24.56 -1.42 -2.74
C MET A 1 -23.06 -1.61 -3.05
N THR A 2 -22.69 -2.65 -3.79
CA THR A 2 -21.27 -3.06 -3.99
C THR A 2 -20.76 -2.89 -5.43
N GLY A 3 -21.53 -2.26 -6.33
CA GLY A 3 -21.19 -2.21 -7.77
C GLY A 3 -20.64 -0.88 -8.31
N ARG A 4 -20.71 0.23 -7.57
CA ARG A 4 -20.39 1.56 -8.14
C ARG A 4 -18.88 1.86 -8.21
N TRP A 5 -18.12 1.20 -7.35
CA TRP A 5 -16.70 1.47 -7.12
C TRP A 5 -15.79 0.78 -8.12
N THR A 6 -16.05 -0.50 -8.39
CA THR A 6 -15.29 -1.28 -9.35
C THR A 6 -15.45 -0.74 -10.75
N TRP A 7 -16.65 -0.26 -11.11
CA TRP A 7 -16.87 0.40 -12.40
C TRP A 7 -16.18 1.76 -12.50
N TYR A 8 -16.19 2.59 -11.45
CA TYR A 8 -15.56 3.92 -11.53
C TYR A 8 -14.04 3.83 -11.66
N VAL A 9 -13.39 3.01 -10.83
CA VAL A 9 -11.93 2.80 -10.90
C VAL A 9 -11.53 2.13 -12.21
N ARG A 10 -12.28 1.09 -12.64
CA ARG A 10 -11.99 0.39 -13.89
C ARG A 10 -12.24 1.28 -15.11
N HIS A 11 -13.33 2.07 -15.12
CA HIS A 11 -13.64 2.97 -16.23
C HIS A 11 -12.58 4.09 -16.36
N ARG A 12 -12.08 4.63 -15.24
CA ARG A 12 -10.98 5.60 -15.26
C ARG A 12 -9.60 5.00 -15.55
N ALA A 13 -9.35 3.76 -15.14
CA ALA A 13 -8.15 3.04 -15.58
C ALA A 13 -8.14 2.74 -17.09
N ILE A 14 -9.32 2.62 -17.73
CA ILE A 14 -9.45 2.57 -19.19
C ILE A 14 -9.26 3.96 -19.81
N ALA A 15 -9.60 5.02 -19.08
CA ALA A 15 -9.40 6.41 -19.48
C ALA A 15 -7.99 6.92 -19.09
N SER A 16 -6.94 6.48 -19.78
CA SER A 16 -5.59 7.09 -19.84
C SER A 16 -4.89 7.53 -18.54
N LEU A 17 -5.40 7.16 -17.36
CA LEU A 17 -4.81 7.51 -16.06
C LEU A 17 -4.07 6.30 -15.52
N THR A 18 -2.88 6.54 -14.98
CA THR A 18 -2.19 5.53 -14.17
C THR A 18 -3.02 5.23 -12.92
N LEU A 19 -2.87 4.03 -12.36
CA LEU A 19 -3.56 3.67 -11.12
C LEU A 19 -3.24 4.64 -9.98
N TRP A 20 -2.02 5.16 -9.94
CA TRP A 20 -1.61 6.17 -8.96
C TRP A 20 -2.39 7.48 -9.08
N GLN A 21 -2.55 8.00 -10.31
CA GLN A 21 -3.35 9.20 -10.58
C GLN A 21 -4.82 8.98 -10.24
N ALA A 22 -5.39 7.83 -10.63
CA ALA A 22 -6.76 7.48 -10.27
C ALA A 22 -6.96 7.39 -8.74
N CYS A 23 -5.99 6.85 -8.00
CA CYS A 23 -6.02 6.84 -6.54
C CYS A 23 -6.02 8.25 -5.93
N ARG A 24 -5.22 9.18 -6.48
CA ARG A 24 -5.24 10.59 -6.03
C ARG A 24 -6.61 11.25 -6.26
N GLU A 25 -7.19 11.05 -7.44
CA GLU A 25 -8.53 11.59 -7.75
C GLU A 25 -9.62 11.03 -6.83
N LEU A 26 -9.62 9.71 -6.59
CA LEU A 26 -10.58 9.05 -5.70
C LEU A 26 -10.52 9.58 -4.26
N LEU A 27 -9.33 9.95 -3.78
CA LEU A 27 -9.17 10.56 -2.47
C LEU A 27 -9.68 12.01 -2.46
N GLN A 28 -9.37 12.79 -3.51
CA GLN A 28 -9.81 14.19 -3.66
C GLN A 28 -11.33 14.32 -3.77
N GLU A 29 -11.96 13.48 -4.60
CA GLU A 29 -13.41 13.47 -4.82
C GLU A 29 -14.19 12.95 -3.59
N LYS A 30 -13.48 12.53 -2.52
CA LYS A 30 -14.04 11.75 -1.41
C LYS A 30 -14.85 10.56 -1.94
N ALA A 31 -14.33 10.02 -3.05
CA ALA A 31 -14.65 8.77 -3.69
C ALA A 31 -15.10 7.78 -2.64
N LEU A 32 -14.10 7.40 -1.80
CA LEU A 32 -13.92 6.23 -0.91
C LEU A 32 -14.63 6.29 0.46
N ALA A 33 -15.19 5.15 0.88
CA ALA A 33 -15.67 4.97 2.24
C ALA A 33 -14.51 5.12 3.25
N GLY A 34 -14.77 5.76 4.39
CA GLY A 34 -13.72 6.29 5.28
C GLY A 34 -12.55 5.34 5.58
N ARG A 35 -12.81 4.06 5.87
CA ARG A 35 -11.73 3.07 6.12
C ARG A 35 -10.87 2.81 4.89
N ALA A 36 -11.47 2.69 3.72
CA ALA A 36 -10.75 2.49 2.46
C ALA A 36 -9.97 3.74 2.05
N ALA A 37 -10.57 4.93 2.24
CA ALA A 37 -9.90 6.21 2.00
C ALA A 37 -8.67 6.36 2.90
N SER A 38 -8.79 6.12 4.21
CA SER A 38 -7.67 6.23 5.14
C SER A 38 -6.59 5.17 4.93
N ALA A 39 -6.93 3.98 4.44
CA ALA A 39 -5.93 2.97 4.09
C ALA A 39 -5.16 3.37 2.82
N LEU A 40 -5.87 3.82 1.79
CA LEU A 40 -5.26 4.25 0.54
C LEU A 40 -4.38 5.50 0.74
N GLN A 41 -4.87 6.50 1.47
CA GLN A 41 -4.12 7.72 1.81
C GLN A 41 -2.78 7.38 2.49
N ARG A 42 -2.82 6.53 3.53
CA ARG A 42 -1.61 6.11 4.25
C ARG A 42 -0.64 5.32 3.37
N PHE A 43 -1.16 4.50 2.47
CA PHE A 43 -0.31 3.78 1.51
C PHE A 43 0.40 4.77 0.57
N MET A 44 -0.30 5.78 0.06
CA MET A 44 0.31 6.76 -0.83
C MET A 44 1.36 7.60 -0.10
N GLU A 45 1.06 8.04 1.12
CA GLU A 45 2.01 8.75 2.00
C GLU A 45 3.25 7.91 2.29
N LEU A 46 3.10 6.60 2.54
CA LEU A 46 4.24 5.70 2.76
C LEU A 46 5.17 5.65 1.54
N ILE A 47 4.63 5.53 0.33
CA ILE A 47 5.45 5.48 -0.88
C ILE A 47 6.16 6.81 -1.13
N ASP A 48 5.46 7.94 -0.97
CA ASP A 48 6.03 9.27 -1.12
C ASP A 48 7.14 9.51 -0.06
N ALA A 49 6.92 9.08 1.19
CA ALA A 49 7.92 9.16 2.27
C ALA A 49 9.14 8.28 1.99
N LEU A 50 8.95 7.02 1.58
CA LEU A 50 10.07 6.13 1.22
C LEU A 50 10.91 6.73 0.10
N ALA A 51 10.27 7.23 -0.97
CA ALA A 51 10.99 7.85 -2.09
C ALA A 51 11.79 9.08 -1.65
N GLN A 52 11.21 9.93 -0.80
CA GLN A 52 11.87 11.14 -0.31
C GLN A 52 13.01 10.83 0.68
N GLU A 53 12.79 9.91 1.61
CA GLU A 53 13.77 9.56 2.65
C GLU A 53 14.97 8.82 2.07
N THR A 54 14.80 8.05 0.98
CA THR A 54 15.87 7.24 0.40
C THR A 54 16.58 7.89 -0.79
N ALA A 55 16.15 9.08 -1.24
CA ALA A 55 16.62 9.70 -2.48
C ALA A 55 18.16 9.82 -2.57
N ASP A 56 18.81 10.21 -1.47
CA ASP A 56 20.25 10.49 -1.42
C ASP A 56 21.09 9.32 -0.87
N MET A 57 20.47 8.16 -0.63
CA MET A 57 21.16 6.99 -0.06
C MET A 57 21.74 6.08 -1.16
N PRO A 58 22.83 5.33 -0.89
CA PRO A 58 23.28 4.27 -1.79
C PRO A 58 22.23 3.18 -1.99
N LEU A 59 22.17 2.57 -3.19
CA LEU A 59 21.12 1.62 -3.58
C LEU A 59 20.86 0.49 -2.55
N HIS A 60 21.91 -0.08 -1.97
CA HIS A 60 21.77 -1.14 -0.96
C HIS A 60 21.12 -0.63 0.34
N VAL A 61 21.41 0.62 0.73
CA VAL A 61 20.80 1.28 1.89
C VAL A 61 19.35 1.63 1.60
N GLN A 62 19.05 2.13 0.40
CA GLN A 62 17.65 2.35 -0.03
C GLN A 62 16.85 1.05 0.07
N THR A 63 17.43 -0.04 -0.43
CA THR A 63 16.78 -1.35 -0.45
C THR A 63 16.50 -1.88 0.96
N ASP A 64 17.48 -1.83 1.87
CA ASP A 64 17.28 -2.28 3.26
C ASP A 64 16.24 -1.41 3.99
N ARG A 65 16.29 -0.08 3.78
CA ARG A 65 15.32 0.87 4.33
C ARG A 65 13.90 0.57 3.85
N VAL A 66 13.70 0.37 2.54
CA VAL A 66 12.39 0.04 1.96
C VAL A 66 11.87 -1.29 2.50
N ILE A 67 12.70 -2.34 2.58
CA ILE A 67 12.29 -3.66 3.10
C ILE A 67 11.81 -3.56 4.55
N LYS A 68 12.47 -2.74 5.36
CA LYS A 68 12.12 -2.54 6.76
C LYS A 68 10.85 -1.70 6.91
N ASP A 69 10.85 -0.51 6.31
CA ASP A 69 9.85 0.53 6.59
C ASP A 69 8.53 0.31 5.85
N SER A 70 8.54 -0.45 4.75
CA SER A 70 7.30 -0.96 4.12
C SER A 70 6.56 -1.98 5.00
N GLY A 71 7.19 -2.47 6.07
CA GLY A 71 6.64 -3.51 6.94
C GLY A 71 6.76 -4.93 6.38
N LEU A 72 7.43 -5.12 5.23
CA LEU A 72 7.65 -6.44 4.63
C LEU A 72 8.45 -7.36 5.57
N ARG A 73 9.57 -6.86 6.13
CA ARG A 73 10.38 -7.63 7.11
C ARG A 73 9.52 -8.11 8.29
N THR A 74 8.83 -7.17 8.94
CA THR A 74 7.93 -7.47 10.08
C THR A 74 6.85 -8.49 9.71
N MET A 75 6.27 -8.39 8.51
CA MET A 75 5.25 -9.33 8.03
C MET A 75 5.79 -10.77 7.95
N TYR A 76 7.00 -10.95 7.42
CA TYR A 76 7.63 -12.28 7.31
C TYR A 76 8.03 -12.83 8.67
N GLU A 77 8.65 -12.03 9.54
CA GLU A 77 9.03 -12.43 10.90
C GLU A 77 7.81 -12.90 11.71
N GLN A 78 6.71 -12.15 11.65
CA GLN A 78 5.45 -12.55 12.31
C GLN A 78 4.74 -13.71 11.61
N GLY A 79 4.94 -13.87 10.29
CA GLY A 79 4.39 -14.97 9.50
C GLY A 79 5.03 -16.31 9.84
N GLU A 80 6.35 -16.33 10.07
CA GLU A 80 7.07 -17.51 10.55
C GLU A 80 6.68 -17.89 11.98
N GLY A 81 6.56 -16.91 12.89
CA GLY A 81 6.06 -17.15 14.25
C GLY A 81 4.63 -17.71 14.30
N ARG A 82 3.76 -17.32 13.35
CA ARG A 82 2.41 -17.87 13.22
C ARG A 82 2.39 -19.32 12.70
N LYS A 83 3.38 -19.74 11.89
CA LYS A 83 3.52 -21.14 11.47
C LYS A 83 3.98 -22.01 12.64
N VAL A 84 4.97 -21.57 13.42
CA VAL A 84 5.46 -22.31 14.60
C VAL A 84 4.35 -22.51 15.64
N ARG A 85 3.53 -21.47 15.92
CA ARG A 85 2.44 -21.56 16.90
C ARG A 85 1.32 -22.55 16.53
N ARG A 86 1.16 -22.89 15.24
CA ARG A 86 0.15 -23.87 14.81
C ARG A 86 0.59 -25.32 14.99
N VAL A 87 1.88 -25.60 15.06
CA VAL A 87 2.41 -26.98 15.19
C VAL A 87 2.42 -27.46 16.65
N SER A 88 2.37 -26.55 17.63
CA SER A 88 2.44 -26.88 19.07
C SER A 88 1.07 -27.05 19.76
N LYS A 89 -0.03 -27.09 19.01
CA LYS A 89 -1.38 -27.39 19.52
C LYS A 89 -2.02 -28.49 18.69
N THR A 90 -1.48 -29.70 18.78
CA THR A 90 -2.17 -30.93 18.42
C THR A 90 -1.66 -32.03 19.34
#